data_AF-A0A934SGC9-F1
#
_entry.id   AF-A0A934SGC9-F1
#
_cell.length_a   1.000
_cell.length_b   1.000
_cell.length_c   1.000
_cell.angle_alpha   90.00
_cell.angle_beta   90.00
_cell.angle_gamma   90.00
#
_symmetry.space_group_name_H-M   'P 1'
#
loop_
_entity.id
_entity.type
_entity.pdbx_description
1 polymer ?
#
loop_
_entity_poly.entity_id
_entity_poly.type
_entity_poly.pdbx_seq_one_letter_code
_entity_poly.pdbx_strand_id
1 'polypeptide(L)'
;MPLGKRIFDLSLVLVLLIPLSVVMVIVSLMLLIMQGRPIFYTAHRMRAPGQAFTQLKFRTMLREEDDFGATGAHKHWRITPLGHFLRRTRIDELPQLFNILRGDMSFVGPRPPLREYVERFPAVYTQVLKSRPGVTGLATLIYHRHEDRILASCRSAEATEKAYYRRCLPAKLKIDLIYQRHRDMRLDLWILWNTLKIVFFRKDERPRRNGRG
;
A
#
# COMPACT_ATOMS: atom_id res chain seq x y z
N MET A 1 4.87 -6.89 18.36
CA MET A 1 5.36 -5.52 18.10
C MET A 1 5.88 -4.94 19.40
N PRO A 2 7.08 -4.31 19.44
CA PRO A 2 7.61 -3.70 20.66
C PRO A 2 6.74 -2.52 21.14
N LEU A 3 6.69 -2.31 22.46
CA LEU A 3 5.92 -1.22 23.07
C LEU A 3 6.39 0.15 22.57
N GLY A 4 7.72 0.38 22.48
CA GLY A 4 8.28 1.64 21.99
C GLY A 4 7.84 1.99 20.56
N LYS A 5 7.81 1.01 19.66
CA LYS A 5 7.28 1.21 18.29
C LYS A 5 5.80 1.57 18.31
N ARG A 6 5.02 0.99 19.23
CA ARG A 6 3.59 1.25 19.33
C ARG A 6 3.31 2.66 19.83
N ILE A 7 4.06 3.10 20.84
CA ILE A 7 3.99 4.48 21.34
C ILE A 7 4.35 5.45 20.22
N PHE A 8 5.45 5.21 19.51
CA PHE A 8 5.84 6.02 18.36
C PHE A 8 4.73 6.13 17.31
N ASP A 9 4.16 5.01 16.89
CA ASP A 9 3.06 5.00 15.92
C ASP A 9 1.85 5.81 16.42
N LEU A 10 1.47 5.65 17.69
CA LEU A 10 0.32 6.38 18.25
C LEU A 10 0.60 7.87 18.34
N SER A 11 1.76 8.27 18.86
CA SER A 11 2.16 9.68 18.93
C SER A 11 2.18 10.32 17.55
N LEU A 12 2.79 9.65 16.56
CA LEU A 12 2.88 10.17 15.21
C LEU A 12 1.51 10.23 14.52
N VAL A 13 0.64 9.22 14.68
CA VAL A 13 -0.72 9.31 14.12
C VAL A 13 -1.50 10.47 14.75
N LEU A 14 -1.46 10.64 16.07
CA LEU A 14 -2.22 11.69 16.74
C LEU A 14 -1.81 13.10 16.25
N VAL A 15 -0.51 13.33 16.09
CA VAL A 15 0.01 14.58 15.53
C VAL A 15 -0.41 14.76 14.07
N LEU A 16 -0.30 13.72 13.24
CA LEU A 16 -0.63 13.79 11.82
C LEU A 16 -2.14 13.87 11.56
N LEU A 17 -2.96 13.29 12.42
CA LEU A 17 -4.40 13.22 12.21
C LEU A 17 -5.03 14.60 12.21
N ILE A 18 -4.51 15.56 12.98
CA ILE A 18 -5.04 16.93 13.04
C ILE A 18 -5.00 17.60 11.65
N PRO A 19 -3.83 17.87 11.05
CA PRO A 19 -3.77 18.51 9.73
C PRO A 19 -4.32 17.60 8.63
N LEU A 20 -4.11 16.29 8.70
CA LEU A 20 -4.57 15.37 7.64
C LEU A 20 -6.08 15.12 7.69
N SER A 21 -6.75 15.34 8.82
CA SER A 21 -8.22 15.26 8.89
C SER A 21 -8.89 16.31 8.00
N VAL A 22 -8.36 17.53 7.96
CA VAL A 22 -8.84 18.60 7.06
C VAL A 22 -8.73 18.15 5.60
N VAL A 23 -7.58 17.59 5.22
CA VAL A 23 -7.36 17.02 3.87
C VAL A 23 -8.34 15.89 3.59
N MET A 24 -8.55 14.98 4.55
CA MET A 24 -9.49 13.87 4.40
C MET A 24 -10.93 14.35 4.20
N VAL A 25 -11.37 15.40 4.90
CA VAL A 25 -12.71 15.99 4.73
C VAL A 25 -12.85 16.59 3.33
N ILE A 26 -11.88 17.39 2.88
CA ILE A 26 -11.90 17.98 1.53
C ILE A 26 -11.99 16.89 0.47
N VAL A 27 -11.13 15.87 0.55
CA VAL A 27 -11.13 14.74 -0.39
C VAL A 27 -12.45 13.98 -0.34
N SER A 28 -13.03 13.79 0.85
CA SER A 28 -14.32 13.12 1.01
C SER A 28 -15.45 13.88 0.31
N LEU A 29 -15.48 15.21 0.45
CA LEU A 29 -16.45 16.08 -0.23
C LEU A 29 -16.27 16.04 -1.75
N MET A 30 -15.03 16.14 -2.25
CA MET A 30 -14.73 16.02 -3.67
C MET A 30 -15.19 14.68 -4.24
N LEU A 31 -14.91 13.57 -3.54
CA LEU A 31 -15.36 12.24 -3.95
C LEU A 31 -16.89 12.12 -3.94
N LEU A 32 -17.55 12.69 -2.92
CA LEU A 32 -19.00 12.66 -2.81
C LEU A 32 -19.67 13.43 -3.96
N ILE A 33 -19.18 14.63 -4.27
CA ILE A 33 -19.73 15.48 -5.35
C ILE A 33 -19.45 14.87 -6.72
N MET A 34 -18.21 14.41 -6.96
CA MET A 34 -17.79 13.97 -8.29
C MET A 34 -18.16 12.52 -8.62
N GLN A 35 -18.25 11.65 -7.62
CA GLN A 35 -18.40 10.20 -7.81
C GLN A 35 -19.53 9.59 -6.95
N GLY A 36 -20.15 10.36 -6.05
CA GLY A 36 -21.15 9.84 -5.12
C GLY A 36 -20.58 8.90 -4.06
N ARG A 37 -21.45 8.06 -3.48
CA ARG A 37 -21.07 7.04 -2.49
C ARG A 37 -20.68 5.71 -3.16
N PRO A 38 -19.90 4.85 -2.50
CA PRO A 38 -19.17 5.06 -1.24
C PRO A 38 -17.89 5.89 -1.42
N ILE A 39 -17.53 6.66 -0.38
CA ILE A 39 -16.29 7.48 -0.34
C ILE A 39 -15.05 6.60 -0.07
N PHE A 40 -15.20 5.62 0.82
CA PHE A 40 -14.13 4.71 1.18
C PHE A 40 -14.21 3.40 0.39
N TYR A 41 -13.04 2.90 0.04
CA TYR A 41 -12.82 1.53 -0.41
C TYR A 41 -12.24 0.72 0.75
N THR A 42 -12.78 -0.47 0.97
CA THR A 42 -12.34 -1.41 2.00
C THR A 42 -11.74 -2.64 1.36
N ALA A 43 -10.60 -3.09 1.86
CA ALA A 43 -9.97 -4.34 1.41
C ALA A 43 -9.66 -5.25 2.58
N HIS A 44 -10.06 -6.52 2.48
CA HIS A 44 -9.66 -7.53 3.45
C HIS A 44 -8.19 -7.92 3.25
N ARG A 45 -7.41 -7.77 4.31
CA ARG A 45 -5.97 -8.05 4.35
C ARG A 45 -5.64 -8.84 5.60
N MET A 46 -4.46 -9.44 5.64
CA MET A 46 -4.01 -10.20 6.80
C MET A 46 -3.05 -9.39 7.64
N ARG A 47 -3.26 -9.38 8.97
CA ARG A 47 -2.28 -8.86 9.93
C ARG A 47 -1.37 -9.94 10.49
N ALA A 48 -1.82 -11.19 10.46
CA ALA A 48 -1.08 -12.42 10.78
C ALA A 48 -1.79 -13.61 10.10
N PRO A 49 -1.17 -14.80 10.01
CA PRO A 49 -1.90 -16.00 9.60
C PRO A 49 -3.17 -16.20 10.43
N GLY A 50 -4.31 -16.45 9.76
CA GLY A 50 -5.62 -16.58 10.40
C GLY A 50 -6.23 -15.28 10.97
N GLN A 51 -5.52 -14.14 10.91
CA GLN A 51 -6.02 -12.87 11.44
C GLN A 51 -6.17 -11.84 10.32
N ALA A 52 -7.41 -11.64 9.88
CA ALA A 52 -7.76 -10.62 8.90
C ALA A 52 -8.06 -9.26 9.56
N PHE A 53 -7.92 -8.18 8.79
CA PHE A 53 -8.40 -6.85 9.13
C PHE A 53 -8.91 -6.13 7.87
N THR A 54 -9.68 -5.08 8.07
CA THR A 54 -10.22 -4.26 6.98
C THR A 54 -9.34 -3.03 6.76
N GLN A 55 -8.56 -3.03 5.68
CA GLN A 55 -7.75 -1.90 5.27
C GLN A 55 -8.63 -0.81 4.63
N LEU A 56 -8.55 0.41 5.15
CA LEU A 56 -9.31 1.55 4.63
C LEU A 56 -8.50 2.36 3.61
N LYS A 57 -9.15 2.78 2.52
CA LYS A 57 -8.61 3.73 1.54
C LYS A 57 -9.70 4.64 1.02
N PHE A 58 -9.34 5.76 0.40
CA PHE A 58 -10.30 6.47 -0.44
C PHE A 58 -10.58 5.69 -1.72
N ARG A 59 -11.82 5.76 -2.21
CA ARG A 59 -12.20 5.19 -3.48
C ARG A 59 -11.53 5.98 -4.61
N THR A 60 -10.74 5.28 -5.42
CA THR A 60 -10.01 5.87 -6.56
C THR A 60 -10.42 5.29 -7.90
N MET A 61 -11.34 4.31 -7.89
CA MET A 61 -11.85 3.62 -9.06
C MET A 61 -13.37 3.77 -9.14
N LEU A 62 -13.90 3.75 -10.37
CA LEU A 62 -15.33 3.64 -10.63
C LEU A 62 -15.90 2.34 -10.02
N ARG A 63 -17.15 2.42 -9.57
CA ARG A 63 -17.88 1.29 -8.99
C ARG A 63 -18.28 0.33 -10.12
N GLU A 64 -17.97 -0.94 -9.93
CA GLU A 64 -18.52 -2.07 -10.69
C GLU A 64 -18.98 -3.12 -9.68
N GLU A 65 -19.96 -3.92 -10.07
CA GLU A 65 -20.60 -4.91 -9.18
C GLU A 65 -19.75 -6.18 -9.01
N ASP A 66 -18.84 -6.50 -9.95
CA ASP A 66 -18.03 -7.73 -9.97
C ASP A 66 -16.51 -7.49 -9.78
N ASP A 67 -16.11 -6.81 -8.70
CA ASP A 67 -14.70 -6.51 -8.44
C ASP A 67 -13.97 -7.62 -7.65
N PHE A 68 -13.64 -8.72 -8.33
CA PHE A 68 -12.77 -9.78 -7.78
C PHE A 68 -11.35 -9.73 -8.40
N GLY A 69 -10.35 -10.21 -7.64
CA GLY A 69 -8.97 -10.42 -8.11
C GLY A 69 -7.90 -9.47 -7.53
N ALA A 70 -6.67 -9.99 -7.44
CA ALA A 70 -5.55 -9.41 -6.71
C ALA A 70 -4.75 -8.30 -7.43
N THR A 71 -5.08 -7.97 -8.69
CA THR A 71 -4.15 -7.23 -9.55
C THR A 71 -4.80 -6.10 -10.33
N GLY A 72 -4.45 -4.86 -9.95
CA GLY A 72 -5.02 -3.62 -10.48
C GLY A 72 -4.50 -3.16 -11.85
N ALA A 73 -3.51 -3.85 -12.44
CA ALA A 73 -2.91 -3.44 -13.71
C ALA A 73 -3.90 -3.47 -14.90
N HIS A 74 -4.89 -4.39 -14.90
CA HIS A 74 -5.89 -4.43 -15.98
C HIS A 74 -7.05 -3.47 -15.77
N LYS A 75 -7.16 -2.91 -14.57
CA LYS A 75 -8.24 -2.01 -14.17
C LYS A 75 -7.79 -0.54 -14.20
N HIS A 76 -6.71 -0.23 -14.91
CA HIS A 76 -6.22 1.15 -15.05
C HIS A 76 -7.28 2.08 -15.64
N TRP A 77 -8.09 1.58 -16.58
CA TRP A 77 -9.19 2.34 -17.19
C TRP A 77 -10.29 2.77 -16.19
N ARG A 78 -10.39 2.09 -15.04
CA ARG A 78 -11.37 2.41 -13.99
C ARG A 78 -10.92 3.52 -13.06
N ILE A 79 -9.63 3.89 -13.07
CA ILE A 79 -9.11 4.92 -12.17
C ILE A 79 -9.61 6.27 -12.65
N THR A 80 -10.31 7.01 -11.79
CA THR A 80 -10.82 8.34 -12.15
C THR A 80 -9.67 9.36 -12.21
N PRO A 81 -9.82 10.52 -12.89
CA PRO A 81 -8.79 11.56 -12.88
C PRO A 81 -8.41 12.00 -11.46
N LEU A 82 -9.40 12.18 -10.58
CA LEU A 82 -9.17 12.42 -9.15
C LEU A 82 -8.47 11.22 -8.50
N GLY A 83 -8.87 9.99 -8.82
CA GLY A 83 -8.23 8.77 -8.34
C GLY A 83 -6.75 8.67 -8.72
N HIS A 84 -6.37 9.09 -9.93
CA HIS A 84 -4.98 9.17 -10.37
C HIS A 84 -4.17 10.14 -9.51
N PHE A 85 -4.72 11.33 -9.26
CA PHE A 85 -4.10 12.31 -8.36
C PHE A 85 -3.92 11.74 -6.95
N LEU A 86 -4.98 11.16 -6.37
CA LEU A 86 -4.95 10.60 -5.01
C LEU A 86 -3.91 9.48 -4.86
N ARG A 87 -3.79 8.59 -5.86
CA ARG A 87 -2.79 7.51 -5.86
C ARG A 87 -1.36 8.03 -6.02
N ARG A 88 -1.15 9.03 -6.88
CA ARG A 88 0.16 9.64 -7.11
C ARG A 88 0.68 10.32 -5.84
N THR A 89 -0.18 11.03 -5.13
CA THR A 89 0.15 11.75 -3.90
C THR A 89 0.07 10.89 -2.64
N ARG A 90 -0.39 9.62 -2.76
CA ARG A 90 -0.69 8.70 -1.64
C ARG A 90 -1.78 9.20 -0.69
N ILE A 91 -2.54 10.23 -1.09
CA ILE A 91 -3.66 10.74 -0.31
C ILE A 91 -4.76 9.67 -0.19
N ASP A 92 -4.87 8.77 -1.16
CA ASP A 92 -5.81 7.64 -1.09
C ASP A 92 -5.56 6.72 0.11
N GLU A 93 -4.36 6.73 0.68
CA GLU A 93 -3.95 5.89 1.80
C GLU A 93 -4.16 6.55 3.18
N LEU A 94 -4.54 7.83 3.25
CA LEU A 94 -4.75 8.53 4.53
C LEU A 94 -5.76 7.84 5.47
N PRO A 95 -6.86 7.22 5.01
CA PRO A 95 -7.78 6.50 5.90
C PRO A 95 -7.11 5.34 6.66
N GLN A 96 -5.93 4.86 6.23
CA GLN A 96 -5.17 3.84 6.96
C GLN A 96 -4.65 4.35 8.31
N LEU A 97 -4.61 5.67 8.57
CA LEU A 97 -4.29 6.21 9.90
C LEU A 97 -5.25 5.66 10.97
N PHE A 98 -6.52 5.43 10.64
CA PHE A 98 -7.49 4.80 11.54
C PHE A 98 -7.17 3.31 11.79
N ASN A 99 -6.54 2.62 10.84
CA ASN A 99 -6.05 1.25 11.05
C ASN A 99 -4.83 1.23 11.98
N ILE A 100 -3.97 2.24 11.89
CA ILE A 100 -2.85 2.38 12.83
C ILE A 100 -3.39 2.68 14.24
N LEU A 101 -4.36 3.58 14.41
CA LEU A 101 -4.99 3.82 15.72
C LEU A 101 -5.57 2.54 16.33
N ARG A 102 -6.35 1.78 15.55
CA ARG A 102 -6.92 0.48 15.98
C ARG A 102 -5.87 -0.58 16.29
N GLY A 103 -4.65 -0.42 15.79
CA GLY A 103 -3.55 -1.36 16.02
C GLY A 103 -3.50 -2.51 15.02
N ASP A 104 -4.23 -2.42 13.91
CA ASP A 104 -4.13 -3.39 12.81
C ASP A 104 -2.86 -3.18 12.00
N MET A 105 -2.40 -1.93 11.90
CA MET A 105 -1.24 -1.51 11.10
C MET A 105 -0.23 -0.70 11.92
N SER A 106 0.93 -0.49 11.32
CA SER A 106 1.99 0.43 11.72
C SER A 106 2.28 1.41 10.58
N PHE A 107 3.02 2.49 10.82
CA PHE A 107 3.52 3.31 9.72
C PHE A 107 4.52 2.54 8.83
N VAL A 108 5.41 1.77 9.47
CA VAL A 108 6.46 1.00 8.81
C VAL A 108 6.31 -0.48 9.11
N GLY A 109 6.26 -1.29 8.06
CA GLY A 109 6.17 -2.73 8.13
C GLY A 109 5.99 -3.37 6.74
N PRO A 110 5.89 -4.70 6.65
CA PRO A 110 5.59 -5.36 5.39
C PRO A 110 4.23 -4.89 4.83
N ARG A 111 4.06 -4.86 3.51
CA ARG A 111 2.79 -4.44 2.90
C ARG A 111 1.68 -5.43 3.30
N PRO A 112 0.46 -4.98 3.65
CA PRO A 112 -0.66 -5.86 4.00
C PRO A 112 -0.94 -6.90 2.90
N PRO A 113 -0.68 -8.19 3.15
CA PRO A 113 -0.87 -9.23 2.14
C PRO A 113 -2.35 -9.59 1.99
N LEU A 114 -2.71 -10.14 0.83
CA LEU A 114 -4.00 -10.80 0.64
C LEU A 114 -4.03 -12.11 1.42
N ARG A 115 -5.24 -12.53 1.80
CA ARG A 115 -5.48 -13.81 2.44
C ARG A 115 -4.89 -14.97 1.65
N GLU A 116 -5.15 -14.98 0.34
CA GLU A 116 -4.63 -16.00 -0.59
C GLU A 116 -3.11 -16.17 -0.50
N TYR A 117 -2.36 -15.06 -0.42
CA TYR A 117 -0.90 -15.11 -0.33
C TYR A 117 -0.44 -15.73 0.99
N VAL A 118 -1.10 -15.37 2.09
CA VAL A 118 -0.79 -15.88 3.42
C VAL A 118 -1.11 -17.36 3.54
N GLU A 119 -2.24 -17.80 3.00
CA GLU A 119 -2.65 -19.21 3.02
C GLU A 119 -1.79 -20.07 2.10
N ARG A 120 -1.28 -19.51 0.99
CA ARG A 120 -0.37 -20.23 0.08
C ARG A 120 1.05 -20.37 0.65
N PHE A 121 1.53 -19.40 1.43
CA PHE A 121 2.89 -19.39 2.00
C PHE A 121 2.92 -19.16 3.53
N PRO A 122 2.24 -20.00 4.33
CA PRO A 122 2.00 -19.72 5.75
C PRO A 122 3.28 -19.67 6.59
N ALA A 123 4.27 -20.51 6.27
CA ALA A 123 5.55 -20.53 6.99
C ALA A 123 6.31 -19.19 6.85
N VAL A 124 6.34 -18.63 5.65
CA VAL A 124 7.04 -17.36 5.39
C VAL A 124 6.26 -16.19 6.00
N TYR A 125 4.94 -16.18 5.84
CA TYR A 125 4.10 -15.11 6.38
C TYR A 125 4.02 -15.12 7.91
N THR A 126 4.15 -16.28 8.55
CA THR A 126 4.34 -16.37 10.01
C THR A 126 5.58 -15.59 10.47
N GLN A 127 6.64 -15.56 9.66
CA GLN A 127 7.85 -14.79 9.99
C GLN A 127 7.71 -13.31 9.63
N VAL A 128 7.24 -13.01 8.42
CA VAL A 128 7.07 -11.63 7.91
C VAL A 128 6.10 -10.84 8.79
N LEU A 129 4.97 -11.44 9.16
CA LEU A 129 3.90 -10.79 9.93
C LEU A 129 4.14 -10.79 11.46
N LYS A 130 5.35 -11.13 11.92
CA LYS A 130 5.79 -10.79 13.28
C LYS A 130 5.85 -9.27 13.49
N SER A 131 6.10 -8.53 12.42
CA SER A 131 5.87 -7.09 12.36
C SER A 131 4.47 -6.82 11.83
N ARG A 132 3.78 -5.83 12.43
CA ARG A 132 2.48 -5.40 11.91
C ARG A 132 2.64 -4.89 10.47
N PRO A 133 1.66 -5.12 9.60
CA PRO A 133 1.68 -4.53 8.27
C PRO A 133 1.83 -3.01 8.31
N GLY A 134 2.57 -2.47 7.35
CA GLY A 134 2.90 -1.04 7.26
C GLY A 134 2.12 -0.32 6.17
N VAL A 135 1.91 0.99 6.35
CA VAL A 135 1.54 1.89 5.24
C VAL A 135 2.68 1.95 4.22
N THR A 136 3.93 2.09 4.71
CA THR A 136 5.15 1.90 3.94
C THR A 136 5.99 0.76 4.52
N GLY A 137 7.02 0.35 3.79
CA GLY A 137 7.91 -0.72 4.19
C GLY A 137 9.14 -0.78 3.29
N LEU A 138 10.14 -1.56 3.70
CA LEU A 138 11.39 -1.67 2.96
C LEU A 138 11.16 -2.18 1.52
N ALA A 139 10.35 -3.22 1.35
CA ALA A 139 9.99 -3.73 0.02
C ALA A 139 9.27 -2.68 -0.84
N THR A 140 8.31 -1.96 -0.25
CA THR A 140 7.62 -0.85 -0.95
C THR A 140 8.61 0.24 -1.37
N LEU A 141 9.56 0.60 -0.51
CA LEU A 141 10.54 1.64 -0.79
C LEU A 141 11.46 1.27 -1.95
N ILE A 142 12.07 0.08 -1.90
CA ILE A 142 13.15 -0.29 -2.85
C ILE A 142 12.66 -1.02 -4.09
N TYR A 143 11.55 -1.76 -4.01
CA TYR A 143 11.11 -2.66 -5.08
C TYR A 143 9.97 -2.10 -5.95
N HIS A 144 9.24 -1.07 -5.49
CA HIS A 144 8.04 -0.60 -6.21
C HIS A 144 8.30 -0.27 -7.69
N ARG A 145 9.41 0.39 -8.04
CA ARG A 145 9.73 0.73 -9.44
C ARG A 145 10.03 -0.49 -10.30
N HIS A 146 10.56 -1.55 -9.70
CA HIS A 146 10.86 -2.77 -10.41
C HIS A 146 9.57 -3.60 -10.59
N GLU A 147 8.74 -3.66 -9.55
CA GLU A 147 7.39 -4.21 -9.62
C GLU A 147 6.57 -3.52 -10.71
N ASP A 148 6.49 -2.18 -10.71
CA ASP A 148 5.76 -1.41 -11.73
C ASP A 148 6.24 -1.74 -13.15
N ARG A 149 7.55 -1.89 -13.36
CA ARG A 149 8.13 -2.27 -14.67
C ARG A 149 7.76 -3.68 -15.09
N ILE A 150 7.78 -4.66 -14.17
CA ILE A 150 7.35 -6.03 -14.47
C ILE A 150 5.87 -6.03 -14.87
N LEU A 151 5.03 -5.37 -14.06
CA LEU A 151 3.57 -5.40 -14.25
C LEU A 151 3.13 -4.59 -15.47
N ALA A 152 3.86 -3.53 -15.86
CA ALA A 152 3.58 -2.74 -17.06
C ALA A 152 3.68 -3.56 -18.37
N SER A 153 4.45 -4.65 -18.38
CA SER A 153 4.56 -5.53 -19.55
C SER A 153 3.40 -6.54 -19.67
N CYS A 154 2.55 -6.66 -18.65
CA CYS A 154 1.51 -7.68 -18.59
C CYS A 154 0.18 -7.14 -19.17
N ARG A 155 -0.38 -7.85 -20.16
CA ARG A 155 -1.59 -7.40 -20.88
C ARG A 155 -2.90 -8.05 -20.42
N SER A 156 -2.84 -9.16 -19.69
CA SER A 156 -4.02 -9.87 -19.14
C SER A 156 -3.90 -10.14 -17.63
N ALA A 157 -5.05 -10.27 -16.96
CA ALA A 157 -5.14 -10.51 -15.51
C ALA A 157 -4.31 -11.72 -15.08
N GLU A 158 -4.45 -12.81 -15.81
CA GLU A 158 -3.69 -14.04 -15.60
C GLU A 158 -2.17 -13.81 -15.77
N ALA A 159 -1.74 -13.05 -16.78
CA ALA A 159 -0.32 -12.75 -16.99
C ALA A 159 0.26 -11.93 -15.83
N THR A 160 -0.48 -10.94 -15.34
CA THR A 160 -0.06 -10.09 -14.21
C THR A 160 0.00 -10.88 -12.91
N GLU A 161 -1.00 -11.73 -12.65
CA GLU A 161 -1.01 -12.61 -11.49
C GLU A 161 0.18 -13.58 -11.53
N LYS A 162 0.40 -14.25 -12.67
CA LYS A 162 1.53 -15.16 -12.87
C LYS A 162 2.89 -14.47 -12.71
N ALA A 163 3.04 -13.27 -13.26
CA ALA A 163 4.24 -12.46 -13.12
C ALA A 163 4.47 -12.04 -11.66
N TYR A 164 3.39 -11.64 -10.97
CA TYR A 164 3.45 -11.28 -9.57
C TYR A 164 3.89 -12.45 -8.70
N TYR A 165 3.25 -13.61 -8.84
CA TYR A 165 3.59 -14.82 -8.07
C TYR A 165 5.00 -15.33 -8.35
N ARG A 166 5.43 -15.33 -9.62
CA ARG A 166 6.75 -15.86 -9.97
C ARG A 166 7.90 -14.90 -9.66
N ARG A 167 7.70 -13.58 -9.80
CA ARG A 167 8.79 -12.60 -9.77
C ARG A 167 8.68 -11.64 -8.59
N CYS A 168 7.53 -10.99 -8.43
CA CYS A 168 7.37 -9.91 -7.45
C CYS A 168 7.26 -10.44 -6.02
N LEU A 169 6.40 -11.43 -5.79
CA LEU A 169 6.10 -11.93 -4.46
C LEU A 169 7.35 -12.52 -3.77
N PRO A 170 8.14 -13.42 -4.39
CA PRO A 170 9.34 -13.97 -3.75
C PRO A 170 10.38 -12.90 -3.43
N ALA A 171 10.56 -11.91 -4.32
CA ALA A 171 11.48 -10.80 -4.09
C ALA A 171 11.04 -9.92 -2.91
N LYS A 172 9.75 -9.56 -2.86
CA LYS A 172 9.18 -8.76 -1.76
C LYS A 172 9.29 -9.50 -0.43
N LEU A 173 8.97 -10.80 -0.39
CA LEU A 173 9.09 -11.62 0.81
C LEU A 173 10.54 -11.69 1.32
N LYS A 174 11.54 -11.83 0.43
CA LYS A 174 12.96 -11.78 0.82
C LYS A 174 13.32 -10.46 1.46
N ILE A 175 12.87 -9.34 0.90
CA ILE A 175 13.11 -8.00 1.45
C ILE A 175 12.40 -7.82 2.80
N ASP A 176 11.15 -8.28 2.92
CA ASP A 176 10.39 -8.21 4.16
C ASP A 176 11.05 -9.05 5.27
N LEU A 177 11.64 -10.20 4.94
CA LEU A 177 12.45 -11.00 5.88
C LEU A 177 13.78 -10.30 6.26
N ILE A 178 14.39 -9.53 5.36
CA ILE A 178 15.56 -8.69 5.70
C ILE A 178 15.15 -7.61 6.70
N TYR A 179 14.05 -6.91 6.44
CA TYR A 179 13.49 -5.93 7.37
C TYR A 179 13.20 -6.57 8.73
N GLN A 180 12.56 -7.74 8.75
CA GLN A 180 12.21 -8.44 9.98
C GLN A 180 13.44 -8.80 10.83
N ARG A 181 14.58 -9.13 10.21
CA ARG A 181 15.84 -9.45 10.90
C ARG A 181 16.55 -8.22 11.48
N HIS A 182 16.42 -7.07 10.85
CA HIS A 182 17.13 -5.84 11.22
C HIS A 182 16.20 -4.75 11.75
N ARG A 183 14.98 -5.11 12.18
CA ARG A 183 13.96 -4.15 12.57
C ARG A 183 14.41 -3.37 13.81
N ASP A 184 14.58 -2.07 13.64
CA ASP A 184 14.79 -1.12 14.73
C ASP A 184 14.18 0.25 14.37
N MET A 185 14.21 1.17 15.33
CA MET A 185 13.67 2.52 15.14
C MET A 185 14.46 3.35 14.12
N ARG A 186 15.76 3.11 13.96
CA ARG A 186 16.59 3.87 13.01
C ARG A 186 16.22 3.50 11.58
N LEU A 187 16.06 2.21 11.31
CA LEU A 187 15.60 1.69 10.04
C LEU A 187 14.18 2.18 9.72
N ASP A 188 13.27 2.18 10.69
CA ASP A 188 11.92 2.71 10.50
C ASP A 188 11.94 4.20 10.13
N LEU A 189 12.69 5.03 10.85
CA LEU A 189 12.86 6.46 10.54
C LEU A 189 13.50 6.67 9.17
N TRP A 190 14.50 5.87 8.82
CA TRP A 190 15.14 5.92 7.50
C TRP A 190 14.14 5.56 6.39
N ILE A 191 13.30 4.53 6.58
CA ILE A 191 12.26 4.16 5.62
C ILE A 191 11.24 5.29 5.47
N LEU A 192 10.79 5.88 6.57
CA LEU A 192 9.84 7.01 6.56
C LEU A 192 10.42 8.21 5.81
N TRP A 193 11.64 8.63 6.16
CA TRP A 193 12.31 9.75 5.52
C TRP A 193 12.47 9.55 4.01
N ASN A 194 12.93 8.37 3.58
CA ASN A 194 13.08 8.09 2.16
C ASN A 194 11.73 7.95 1.44
N THR A 195 10.69 7.45 2.13
CA THR A 195 9.32 7.43 1.58
C THR A 195 8.81 8.86 1.35
N LEU A 196 8.97 9.76 2.34
CA LEU A 196 8.57 11.16 2.22
C LEU A 196 9.31 11.85 1.06
N LYS A 197 10.61 11.62 0.92
CA LYS A 197 11.37 12.19 -0.21
C LYS A 197 10.81 11.77 -1.56
N ILE A 198 10.40 10.50 -1.71
CA ILE A 198 9.81 10.01 -2.96
C ILE A 198 8.45 10.66 -3.24
N VAL A 199 7.65 10.90 -2.21
CA VAL A 199 6.33 11.53 -2.35
C VAL A 199 6.45 13.02 -2.71
N PHE A 200 7.36 13.76 -2.06
CA PHE A 200 7.50 15.22 -2.26
C PHE A 200 8.44 15.63 -3.40
N PHE A 201 9.53 14.89 -3.65
CA PHE A 201 10.58 15.30 -4.59
C PHE A 201 10.61 14.48 -5.89
N ARG A 202 9.54 13.74 -6.22
CA ARG A 202 9.47 13.05 -7.52
C ARG A 202 9.43 14.08 -8.66
N LYS A 203 10.58 14.28 -9.32
CA LYS A 203 10.64 14.75 -10.70
C LYS A 203 10.00 13.69 -11.59
N ASP A 204 9.01 14.10 -12.39
CA ASP A 204 8.34 13.26 -13.38
C ASP A 204 9.33 12.86 -14.48
N GLU A 205 10.10 11.79 -14.27
CA GLU A 205 10.69 11.07 -15.40
C GLU A 205 9.58 10.23 -16.03
N ARG A 206 8.84 10.85 -16.96
CA ARG A 206 8.00 10.12 -17.91
C ARG A 206 8.89 9.04 -18.56
N PRO A 207 8.39 7.82 -18.81
CA PRO A 207 9.13 6.88 -19.63
C PRO A 207 9.43 7.59 -20.96
N ARG A 208 10.72 7.75 -21.29
CA ARG A 208 11.13 8.20 -22.62
C ARG A 208 10.41 7.31 -23.61
N ARG A 209 9.47 7.90 -24.35
CA ARG A 209 8.85 7.29 -25.51
C ARG A 209 10.01 7.13 -26.51
N ASN A 210 10.70 5.99 -26.45
CA ASN A 210 11.58 5.58 -27.53
C ASN A 210 10.66 5.23 -28.69
N GLY A 211 10.24 6.26 -29.43
CA GLY A 211 9.80 6.09 -30.80
C GLY A 211 11.01 5.64 -31.61
N ARG A 212 11.09 4.35 -31.88
CA ARG A 212 11.86 3.77 -32.97
C ARG A 212 11.01 2.65 -33.56
N GLY A 213 10.76 2.74 -34.86
CA GLY A 213 9.93 1.84 -35.66
C GLY A 213 8.93 2.65 -36.44
#